data_AF-A0A2N2PZ01-F1
#
_entry.id   AF-A0A2N2PZ01-F1
#
_cell.length_a   1.000
_cell.length_b   1.000
_cell.length_c   1.000
_cell.angle_alpha   90.00
_cell.angle_beta   90.00
_cell.angle_gamma   90.00
#
_symmetry.space_group_name_H-M   'P 1'
#
loop_
_entity.id
_entity.type
_entity.pdbx_description
1 polymer ?
#
loop_
_entity_poly.entity_id
_entity_poly.type
_entity_poly.pdbx_seq_one_letter_code
_entity_poly.pdbx_strand_id
1 'polypeptide(L)'
;MADYRAGCDGLCPGFRGAPVRIFQGQAAGSQFLPGMFLVNSLAYLILLLAWSMVMRAWLLRDDTNASQAIWRPVLWGLLLLIGPFALAPLYLPPPEAHVRGDPQRVAINARREVYMYDQLASAPVLRVGLEDVRPRRDGQPGMRVCLRTYTFFYLPAGYMYLDMTPEGVHSNAGGVFPRTGSCWE
;
A
#
# COMPACT_ATOMS: atom_id res chain seq x y z
N MET A 1 17.68 17.65 14.40
CA MET A 1 17.12 16.32 14.04
C MET A 1 16.26 16.53 12.81
N ALA A 2 16.39 15.71 11.76
CA ALA A 2 15.59 15.88 10.55
C ALA A 2 14.14 15.46 10.84
N ASP A 3 13.23 16.43 10.87
CA ASP A 3 11.81 16.18 11.06
C ASP A 3 11.28 15.35 9.88
N TYR A 4 10.61 14.25 10.21
CA TYR A 4 9.86 13.44 9.25
C TYR A 4 8.90 14.35 8.49
N ARG A 5 8.94 14.33 7.15
CA ARG A 5 8.04 15.17 6.34
C ARG A 5 6.88 14.41 5.73
N ALA A 6 6.95 13.09 5.69
CA ALA A 6 5.77 12.28 5.41
C ALA A 6 4.95 12.10 6.68
N GLY A 7 3.70 12.55 6.58
CA GLY A 7 2.69 12.39 7.60
C GLY A 7 1.76 11.25 7.26
N CYS A 8 1.24 10.62 8.29
CA CYS A 8 0.11 9.73 8.18
C CYS A 8 -1.13 10.57 8.51
N ASP A 9 -1.81 11.12 7.50
CA ASP A 9 -3.09 11.84 7.66
C ASP A 9 -4.21 10.83 8.05
N GLY A 10 -4.00 10.16 9.19
CA GLY A 10 -4.54 8.86 9.56
C GLY A 10 -3.50 7.75 9.34
N LEU A 11 -3.47 6.78 10.25
CA LEU A 11 -2.78 5.47 10.23
C LEU A 11 -1.92 5.17 8.97
N CYS A 12 -0.60 5.34 9.06
CA CYS A 12 0.30 4.74 8.07
C CYS A 12 0.41 3.24 8.38
N PRO A 13 0.14 2.37 7.40
CA PRO A 13 0.36 0.94 7.56
C PRO A 13 1.86 0.65 7.39
N GLY A 14 2.62 0.94 8.43
CA GLY A 14 3.97 0.40 8.65
C GLY A 14 3.86 -0.86 9.53
N PHE A 15 4.26 -2.00 8.96
CA PHE A 15 4.56 -3.27 9.63
C PHE A 15 3.60 -3.79 10.74
N ARG A 16 2.28 -3.67 10.57
CA ARG A 16 1.23 -4.62 11.03
C ARG A 16 -0.13 -3.96 10.80
N GLY A 17 -1.02 -4.64 10.10
CA GLY A 17 -2.44 -4.27 10.07
C GLY A 17 -2.86 -3.52 8.81
N ALA A 18 -3.31 -4.31 7.84
CA ALA A 18 -4.56 -4.00 7.13
C ALA A 18 -5.64 -3.51 8.14
N PRO A 19 -6.60 -2.66 7.71
CA PRO A 19 -7.20 -2.77 6.38
C PRO A 19 -7.36 -1.47 5.59
N VAL A 20 -7.65 -1.64 4.29
CA VAL A 20 -7.96 -0.60 3.30
C VAL A 20 -9.02 0.35 3.87
N ARG A 21 -8.73 1.64 4.07
CA ARG A 21 -9.73 2.58 4.59
C ARG A 21 -10.92 2.68 3.65
N ILE A 22 -12.10 2.25 4.09
CA ILE A 22 -13.36 2.44 3.37
C ILE A 22 -13.97 3.81 3.70
N PHE A 23 -13.60 4.39 4.85
CA PHE A 23 -14.10 5.68 5.32
C PHE A 23 -12.95 6.62 5.74
N GLN A 24 -13.00 7.87 5.29
CA GLN A 24 -12.05 8.94 5.67
C GLN A 24 -12.72 9.92 6.63
N GLY A 25 -12.04 10.24 7.73
CA GLY A 25 -12.43 11.31 8.66
C GLY A 25 -11.22 12.15 9.06
N GLN A 26 -11.44 13.37 9.54
CA GLN A 26 -10.38 14.26 10.00
C GLN A 26 -9.94 13.84 11.41
N ALA A 27 -8.72 13.32 11.54
CA ALA A 27 -8.14 12.92 12.82
C ALA A 27 -6.65 13.24 12.86
N ALA A 28 -6.16 13.77 13.99
CA ALA A 28 -4.72 13.85 14.25
C ALA A 28 -4.18 12.43 14.50
N GLY A 29 -3.09 12.05 13.82
CA GLY A 29 -2.63 10.65 13.65
C GLY A 29 -2.30 9.83 14.91
N SER A 30 -2.37 10.40 16.12
CA SER A 30 -2.14 9.71 17.40
C SER A 30 -3.42 9.41 18.20
N GLN A 31 -4.58 9.92 17.77
CA GLN A 31 -5.81 9.78 18.53
C GLN A 31 -6.62 8.57 18.06
N PHE A 32 -6.72 7.54 18.91
CA PHE A 32 -7.70 6.48 18.71
C PHE A 32 -9.11 7.07 18.85
N LEU A 33 -9.90 6.99 17.78
CA LEU A 33 -11.29 7.47 17.74
C LEU A 33 -12.22 6.25 17.70
N PRO A 34 -12.78 5.82 18.85
CA PRO A 34 -13.59 4.61 18.94
C PRO A 34 -14.80 4.63 17.98
N GLY A 35 -15.41 5.81 17.77
CA GLY A 35 -16.52 5.97 16.84
C GLY A 35 -16.14 5.68 15.38
N MET A 36 -14.97 6.14 14.92
CA MET A 36 -14.48 5.88 13.56
C MET A 36 -14.11 4.41 13.38
N PHE A 37 -13.52 3.79 14.42
CA PHE A 37 -13.25 2.36 14.43
C PHE A 37 -14.55 1.54 14.35
N LEU A 38 -15.59 1.92 15.10
CA LEU A 38 -16.89 1.27 15.07
C LEU A 38 -17.56 1.39 13.70
N VAL A 39 -17.57 2.58 13.10
CA VAL A 39 -18.12 2.80 11.75
C VAL A 39 -17.38 1.96 10.71
N ASN A 40 -16.05 1.95 10.74
CA ASN A 40 -15.25 1.14 9.82
C ASN A 40 -15.52 -0.37 10.03
N SER A 41 -15.65 -0.82 11.27
CA SER A 41 -15.97 -2.22 11.61
C SER A 41 -17.36 -2.62 11.15
N LEU A 42 -18.37 -1.74 11.32
CA LEU A 42 -19.72 -1.95 10.82
C LEU A 42 -19.75 -2.00 9.29
N ALA A 43 -18.97 -1.16 8.61
CA ALA A 43 -18.83 -1.20 7.15
C ALA A 43 -18.28 -2.56 6.69
N TYR A 44 -17.24 -3.10 7.36
CA TYR A 44 -16.76 -4.46 7.07
C TYR A 44 -17.82 -5.52 7.33
N LEU A 45 -18.57 -5.41 8.43
CA LEU A 45 -19.61 -6.38 8.76
C LEU A 45 -20.73 -6.39 7.72
N ILE A 46 -21.20 -5.21 7.29
CA ILE A 46 -22.20 -5.08 6.22
C ILE A 46 -21.66 -5.67 4.91
N LEU A 47 -20.40 -5.36 4.56
CA LEU A 47 -19.77 -5.89 3.36
C LEU A 47 -19.68 -7.42 3.40
N LEU A 48 -19.26 -8.00 4.54
CA LEU A 48 -19.19 -9.45 4.73
C LEU A 48 -20.57 -10.12 4.66
N LEU A 49 -21.59 -9.50 5.26
CA LEU A 49 -22.95 -10.02 5.21
C LEU A 49 -23.53 -9.95 3.79
N ALA A 50 -23.37 -8.82 3.10
CA ALA A 50 -23.76 -8.67 1.70
C ALA A 50 -23.05 -9.70 0.81
N TRP A 51 -21.75 -9.91 1.04
CA TRP A 51 -20.97 -10.91 0.32
C TRP A 51 -21.47 -12.33 0.58
N SER A 52 -21.75 -12.66 1.84
CA SER A 52 -22.30 -13.96 2.22
C SER A 52 -23.67 -14.23 1.58
N MET A 53 -24.49 -13.18 1.41
CA MET A 53 -25.78 -13.27 0.75
C MET A 53 -25.62 -13.52 -0.75
N VAL A 54 -24.71 -12.81 -1.43
CA VAL A 54 -24.37 -13.05 -2.84
C VAL A 54 -23.88 -14.48 -3.04
N MET A 55 -22.93 -14.92 -2.21
CA MET A 55 -22.39 -16.29 -2.23
C MET A 55 -23.51 -17.32 -2.10
N ARG A 56 -24.38 -17.16 -1.10
CA ARG A 56 -25.50 -18.09 -0.86
C ARG A 56 -26.50 -18.08 -2.00
N ALA A 57 -26.86 -16.91 -2.54
CA ALA A 57 -27.79 -16.79 -3.66
C ALA A 57 -27.23 -17.44 -4.95
N TRP A 58 -25.91 -17.33 -5.17
CA TRP A 58 -25.25 -17.97 -6.31
C TRP A 58 -25.14 -19.48 -6.14
N LEU A 59 -24.71 -19.95 -4.97
CA LEU A 59 -24.53 -21.38 -4.68
C LEU A 59 -25.85 -22.16 -4.69
N LEU A 60 -26.94 -21.56 -4.19
CA LEU A 60 -28.27 -22.19 -4.17
C LEU A 60 -28.99 -22.17 -5.52
N ARG A 61 -28.49 -21.41 -6.50
CA ARG A 61 -29.12 -21.33 -7.83
C ARG A 61 -28.94 -22.61 -8.65
N ASP A 62 -27.93 -23.41 -8.33
CA ASP A 62 -27.52 -24.61 -9.07
C ASP A 62 -28.07 -25.93 -8.50
N ASP A 63 -28.78 -25.89 -7.36
CA ASP A 63 -29.29 -27.07 -6.63
C ASP A 63 -30.47 -27.79 -7.32
N THR A 64 -30.86 -27.38 -8.53
CA THR A 64 -31.96 -28.01 -9.28
C THR A 64 -31.54 -29.25 -10.06
N ASN A 65 -30.25 -29.58 -10.13
CA ASN A 65 -29.75 -30.80 -10.78
C ASN A 65 -28.86 -31.62 -9.84
N ALA A 66 -29.38 -32.75 -9.37
CA ALA A 66 -28.75 -33.68 -8.42
C ALA A 66 -27.41 -34.32 -8.89
N SER A 67 -26.92 -33.98 -10.09
CA SER A 67 -25.63 -34.47 -10.63
C SER A 67 -24.54 -33.41 -10.70
N GLN A 68 -24.77 -32.20 -10.17
CA GLN A 68 -23.72 -31.18 -10.17
C GLN A 68 -22.57 -31.57 -9.24
N ALA A 69 -21.39 -31.74 -9.84
CA ALA A 69 -20.18 -32.09 -9.12
C ALA A 69 -19.78 -30.98 -8.14
N ILE A 70 -19.59 -31.37 -6.87
CA ILE A 70 -19.26 -30.52 -5.71
C ILE A 70 -18.10 -29.53 -5.96
N TRP A 71 -17.22 -29.80 -6.94
CA TRP A 71 -16.11 -28.89 -7.27
C TRP A 71 -16.55 -27.54 -7.85
N ARG A 72 -17.70 -27.47 -8.57
CA ARG A 72 -18.20 -26.22 -9.16
C ARG A 72 -18.53 -25.14 -8.12
N PRO A 73 -19.35 -25.42 -7.09
CA PRO A 73 -19.63 -24.43 -6.04
C PRO A 73 -18.36 -24.05 -5.26
N VAL A 74 -17.44 -24.98 -5.04
CA VAL A 74 -16.15 -24.71 -4.40
C VAL A 74 -15.28 -23.76 -5.24
N LEU A 75 -15.20 -23.99 -6.55
CA LEU A 75 -14.43 -23.14 -7.46
C LEU A 75 -15.01 -21.73 -7.54
N TRP A 76 -16.34 -21.60 -7.67
CA TRP A 76 -16.99 -20.30 -7.64
C TRP A 76 -16.83 -19.60 -6.30
N GLY A 77 -16.92 -20.34 -5.20
CA GLY A 77 -16.69 -19.78 -3.88
C GLY A 77 -15.26 -19.29 -3.67
N LEU A 78 -14.27 -20.04 -4.16
CA LEU A 78 -12.87 -19.61 -4.19
C LEU A 78 -12.67 -18.38 -5.07
N LEU A 79 -13.23 -18.36 -6.28
CA LEU A 79 -13.12 -17.22 -7.19
C LEU A 79 -13.72 -15.95 -6.57
N LEU A 80 -14.87 -16.08 -5.93
CA LEU A 80 -15.54 -14.98 -5.26
C LEU A 80 -14.73 -14.53 -4.03
N LEU A 81 -14.20 -15.44 -3.23
CA LEU A 81 -13.42 -15.07 -2.05
C LEU A 81 -12.05 -14.48 -2.39
N ILE A 82 -11.32 -15.07 -3.34
CA ILE A 82 -9.94 -14.71 -3.68
C ILE A 82 -9.90 -13.63 -4.76
N GLY A 83 -10.83 -13.66 -5.72
CA GLY A 83 -10.86 -12.77 -6.89
C GLY A 83 -10.74 -11.29 -6.55
N PRO A 84 -11.53 -10.74 -5.61
CA PRO A 84 -11.40 -9.33 -5.20
C PRO A 84 -10.00 -8.98 -4.69
N PHE A 85 -9.37 -9.86 -3.91
CA PHE A 85 -8.01 -9.64 -3.40
C PHE A 85 -6.95 -9.82 -4.49
N ALA A 86 -7.14 -10.77 -5.39
CA ALA A 86 -6.25 -11.00 -6.52
C ALA A 86 -6.29 -9.85 -7.53
N LEU A 87 -7.46 -9.21 -7.69
CA LEU A 87 -7.67 -8.06 -8.58
C LEU A 87 -7.40 -6.72 -7.88
N ALA A 88 -7.40 -6.66 -6.55
CA ALA A 88 -7.17 -5.44 -5.79
C ALA A 88 -5.94 -4.64 -6.27
N PRO A 89 -4.79 -5.26 -6.61
CA PRO A 89 -3.65 -4.52 -7.10
C PRO A 89 -3.91 -3.73 -8.38
N LEU A 90 -4.80 -4.20 -9.26
CA LEU A 90 -5.10 -3.51 -10.51
C LEU A 90 -5.85 -2.19 -10.30
N TYR A 91 -6.61 -2.08 -9.20
CA TYR A 91 -7.49 -0.94 -8.95
C TYR A 91 -7.06 -0.04 -7.80
N LEU A 92 -6.28 -0.58 -6.85
CA LEU A 92 -5.81 0.17 -5.69
C LEU A 92 -4.36 0.65 -5.90
N PRO A 93 -3.96 1.76 -5.27
CA PRO A 93 -2.55 2.09 -5.12
C PRO A 93 -1.93 1.26 -3.98
N PRO A 94 -0.60 1.02 -4.01
CA PRO A 94 0.09 0.44 -2.87
C PRO A 94 -0.07 1.32 -1.62
N PRO A 95 0.03 0.74 -0.42
CA PRO A 95 -0.03 1.51 0.81
C PRO A 95 1.14 2.51 0.89
N GLU A 96 0.82 3.78 1.09
CA GLU A 96 1.81 4.86 1.13
C GLU A 96 1.46 5.99 2.11
N ALA A 97 2.51 6.63 2.63
CA ALA A 97 2.42 7.83 3.44
C ALA A 97 2.06 9.05 2.59
N HIS A 98 1.44 10.05 3.21
CA HIS A 98 1.03 11.26 2.53
C HIS A 98 1.96 12.43 2.89
N VAL A 99 2.25 13.26 1.90
CA VAL A 99 3.08 14.46 2.00
C VAL A 99 2.31 15.60 1.37
N ARG A 100 2.47 16.82 1.90
CA ARG A 100 1.85 18.03 1.36
C ARG A 100 2.93 19.05 0.99
N GLY A 101 2.66 19.87 -0.02
CA GLY A 101 3.55 20.94 -0.46
C GLY A 101 4.80 20.42 -1.18
N ASP A 102 5.94 21.05 -0.94
CA ASP A 102 7.19 20.75 -1.67
C ASP A 102 7.66 19.29 -1.57
N PRO A 103 7.64 18.60 -0.40
CA PRO A 103 7.97 17.18 -0.31
C PRO A 103 7.10 16.26 -1.19
N GLN A 104 5.87 16.66 -1.49
CA GLN A 104 4.98 15.92 -2.40
C GLN A 104 5.49 15.95 -3.83
N ARG A 105 5.94 17.12 -4.30
CA ARG A 105 6.56 17.25 -5.63
C ARG A 105 7.80 16.36 -5.73
N VAL A 106 8.66 16.43 -4.71
CA VAL A 106 9.90 15.63 -4.66
C VAL A 106 9.59 14.13 -4.67
N ALA A 107 8.61 13.67 -3.88
CA ALA A 107 8.22 12.26 -3.86
C ALA A 107 7.66 11.78 -5.20
N ILE A 108 6.86 12.60 -5.89
CA ILE A 108 6.34 12.27 -7.23
C ILE A 108 7.49 12.11 -8.23
N ASN A 109 8.46 13.03 -8.22
CA ASN A 109 9.61 12.96 -9.11
C ASN A 109 10.50 11.76 -8.79
N ALA A 110 10.76 11.48 -7.51
CA ALA A 110 11.50 10.29 -7.11
C ALA A 110 10.83 9.00 -7.60
N ARG A 111 9.49 8.88 -7.49
CA ARG A 111 8.76 7.71 -8.01
C ARG A 111 8.93 7.53 -9.52
N ARG A 112 9.03 8.63 -10.27
CA ARG A 112 9.24 8.59 -11.72
C ARG A 112 10.63 8.08 -12.07
N GLU A 113 11.60 8.15 -11.18
CA GLU A 113 12.98 7.71 -11.41
C GLU A 113 13.33 6.35 -10.81
N VAL A 114 12.37 5.68 -10.17
CA VAL A 114 12.56 4.33 -9.61
C VAL A 114 13.10 3.34 -10.65
N TYR A 115 12.67 3.46 -11.91
CA TYR A 115 13.11 2.57 -12.98
C TYR A 115 14.64 2.61 -13.20
N MET A 116 15.31 3.72 -12.84
CA MET A 116 16.76 3.84 -12.98
C MET A 116 17.52 2.88 -12.04
N TYR A 117 16.90 2.50 -10.93
CA TYR A 117 17.51 1.69 -9.88
C TYR A 117 16.88 0.29 -9.77
N ASP A 118 15.93 -0.06 -10.65
CA ASP A 118 15.24 -1.36 -10.62
C ASP A 118 16.21 -2.54 -10.78
N GLN A 119 17.26 -2.37 -11.59
CA GLN A 119 18.32 -3.36 -11.78
C GLN A 119 19.12 -3.69 -10.50
N LEU A 120 19.08 -2.83 -9.49
CA LEU A 120 19.76 -3.05 -8.21
C LEU A 120 18.89 -3.87 -7.24
N ALA A 121 17.61 -4.05 -7.55
CA ALA A 121 16.72 -4.85 -6.73
C ALA A 121 16.93 -6.35 -6.98
N SER A 122 16.86 -7.15 -5.92
CA SER A 122 16.98 -8.61 -6.01
C SER A 122 15.78 -9.29 -6.69
N ALA A 123 14.70 -8.54 -6.91
CA ALA A 123 13.49 -8.96 -7.59
C ALA A 123 12.90 -7.75 -8.32
N PRO A 124 12.20 -7.94 -9.45
CA PRO A 124 11.63 -6.82 -10.20
C PRO A 124 10.73 -5.97 -9.31
N VAL A 125 11.01 -4.67 -9.23
CA VAL A 125 10.23 -3.72 -8.45
C VAL A 125 8.95 -3.40 -9.22
N LEU A 126 7.88 -4.09 -8.86
CA LEU A 126 6.60 -3.92 -9.54
C LEU A 126 5.87 -2.65 -9.08
N ARG A 127 5.97 -2.33 -7.79
CA ARG A 127 5.28 -1.19 -7.18
C ARG A 127 6.10 -0.60 -6.04
N VAL A 128 5.94 0.71 -5.85
CA VAL A 128 6.55 1.46 -4.76
C VAL A 128 5.48 2.27 -4.03
N GLY A 129 5.63 2.40 -2.72
CA GLY A 129 4.84 3.34 -1.91
C GLY A 129 5.78 4.26 -1.15
N LEU A 130 5.41 5.53 -1.03
CA LEU A 130 6.20 6.46 -0.24
C LEU A 130 6.16 6.06 1.24
N GLU A 131 7.33 6.02 1.87
CA GLU A 131 7.44 5.83 3.31
C GLU A 131 7.76 7.15 4.00
N ASP A 132 8.80 7.85 3.54
CA ASP A 132 9.18 9.13 4.13
C ASP A 132 10.09 9.97 3.21
N VAL A 133 10.17 11.27 3.50
CA VAL A 133 10.99 12.27 2.79
C VAL A 133 11.70 13.14 3.82
N ARG A 134 13.03 13.23 3.77
CA ARG A 134 13.81 14.06 4.70
C ARG A 134 14.96 14.77 3.99
N PRO A 135 15.49 15.87 4.56
CA PRO A 135 16.77 16.40 4.14
C PRO A 135 17.85 15.32 4.20
N ARG A 136 18.80 15.36 3.25
CA ARG A 136 19.91 14.39 3.23
C ARG A 136 20.78 14.54 4.48
N ARG A 137 21.31 13.41 4.97
CA ARG A 137 22.16 13.36 6.18
C ARG A 137 23.63 13.67 5.91
N ASP A 138 24.06 13.53 4.67
CA ASP A 138 25.44 13.70 4.20
C ASP A 138 25.88 15.17 4.07
N GLY A 139 25.01 16.13 4.43
CA GLY A 139 25.29 17.56 4.34
C GLY A 139 25.19 18.12 2.92
N GLN A 140 24.86 17.29 1.92
CA GLN A 140 24.57 17.79 0.59
C GLN A 140 23.17 18.40 0.51
N PRO A 141 22.98 19.44 -0.33
CA PRO A 141 21.66 20.01 -0.55
C PRO A 141 20.73 18.99 -1.25
N GLY A 142 19.43 19.10 -0.95
CA GLY A 142 18.40 18.21 -1.47
C GLY A 142 17.73 17.34 -0.41
N MET A 143 16.92 16.40 -0.89
CA MET A 143 16.05 15.55 -0.07
C MET A 143 16.30 14.09 -0.40
N ARG A 144 16.39 13.24 0.61
CA ARG A 144 16.31 11.79 0.45
C ARG A 144 14.85 11.35 0.54
N VAL A 145 14.42 10.60 -0.45
CA VAL A 145 13.09 9.96 -0.50
C VAL A 145 13.27 8.48 -0.22
N CYS A 146 12.54 7.97 0.77
CA CYS A 146 12.45 6.55 1.08
C CYS A 146 11.15 5.99 0.51
N LEU A 147 11.29 4.99 -0.35
CA LEU A 147 10.21 4.25 -0.97
C LEU A 147 10.23 2.82 -0.46
N ARG A 148 9.08 2.31 -0.07
CA ARG A 148 8.90 0.89 0.21
C ARG A 148 8.59 0.16 -1.08
N THR A 149 9.32 -0.92 -1.35
CA THR A 149 9.10 -1.74 -2.54
C THR A 149 8.14 -2.87 -2.23
N TYR A 150 7.25 -3.17 -3.18
CA TYR A 150 6.21 -4.16 -3.04
C TYR A 150 6.20 -5.14 -4.23
N THR A 151 5.81 -6.38 -3.93
CA THR A 151 5.37 -7.33 -4.96
C THR A 151 4.05 -6.89 -5.58
N PHE A 152 3.60 -7.61 -6.61
CA PHE A 152 2.30 -7.37 -7.25
C PHE A 152 1.14 -7.34 -6.24
N PHE A 153 1.14 -8.25 -5.26
CA PHE A 153 0.09 -8.38 -4.23
C PHE A 153 0.33 -7.52 -2.99
N TYR A 154 1.14 -6.46 -3.09
CA TYR A 154 1.49 -5.58 -1.97
C TYR A 154 2.20 -6.27 -0.80
N LEU A 155 2.81 -7.45 -1.02
CA LEU A 155 3.74 -8.00 -0.03
C LEU A 155 5.01 -7.16 -0.05
N PRO A 156 5.46 -6.62 1.09
CA PRO A 156 6.65 -5.78 1.15
C PRO A 156 7.90 -6.59 0.85
N ALA A 157 8.71 -6.10 -0.10
CA ALA A 157 9.92 -6.77 -0.58
C ALA A 157 11.19 -6.13 0.04
N GLY A 158 11.18 -4.82 0.24
CA GLY A 158 12.31 -4.09 0.77
C GLY A 158 12.08 -2.59 0.74
N TYR A 159 13.19 -1.86 0.62
CA TYR A 159 13.20 -0.41 0.57
C TYR A 159 14.09 0.07 -0.57
N MET A 160 13.77 1.22 -1.13
CA MET A 160 14.57 1.92 -2.11
C MET A 160 14.70 3.36 -1.65
N TYR A 161 15.91 3.89 -1.68
CA TYR A 161 16.13 5.31 -1.42
C TYR A 161 16.56 6.03 -2.69
N LEU A 162 16.17 7.29 -2.81
CA LEU A 162 16.62 8.18 -3.86
C LEU A 162 17.05 9.51 -3.23
N ASP A 163 18.29 9.91 -3.48
CA ASP A 163 18.83 11.21 -3.10
C ASP A 163 18.55 12.20 -4.22
N MET A 164 17.58 13.07 -4.00
CA MET A 164 17.13 14.03 -4.99
C MET A 164 18.03 15.28 -5.01
N THR A 165 18.12 15.93 -6.16
CA THR A 165 18.77 17.23 -6.32
C THR A 165 18.12 18.30 -5.44
N PRO A 166 18.77 19.46 -5.21
CA PRO A 166 18.21 20.55 -4.41
C PRO A 166 16.84 21.03 -4.88
N GLU A 167 16.60 20.99 -6.19
CA GLU A 167 15.33 21.37 -6.83
C GLU A 167 14.26 20.26 -6.68
N GLY A 168 14.71 19.02 -6.40
CA GLY A 168 13.86 17.86 -6.25
C GLY A 168 13.31 17.33 -7.57
N VAL A 169 14.01 17.57 -8.68
CA VAL A 169 13.58 17.16 -10.03
C VAL A 169 14.18 15.82 -10.43
N HIS A 170 15.47 15.63 -10.15
CA HIS A 170 16.22 14.42 -10.48
C HIS A 170 16.84 13.78 -9.25
N SER A 171 17.21 12.51 -9.35
CA SER A 171 18.02 11.78 -8.38
C SER A 171 19.49 11.84 -8.77
N ASN A 172 20.33 12.14 -7.78
CA ASN A 172 21.78 12.11 -7.88
C ASN A 172 22.33 10.72 -7.53
N ALA A 173 21.62 10.00 -6.67
CA ALA A 173 21.97 8.66 -6.24
C ALA A 173 20.70 7.92 -5.83
N GLY A 174 20.81 6.60 -5.78
CA GLY A 174 19.77 5.74 -5.27
C GLY A 174 20.30 4.35 -5.03
N GLY A 175 19.53 3.57 -4.31
CA GLY A 175 19.90 2.20 -3.96
C GLY A 175 18.75 1.45 -3.32
N VAL A 176 18.95 0.15 -3.18
CA VAL A 176 17.94 -0.78 -2.66
C VAL A 176 18.48 -1.43 -1.39
N PHE A 177 17.62 -1.52 -0.39
CA PHE A 177 17.89 -2.18 0.88
C PHE A 177 16.96 -3.37 1.09
N PRO A 178 17.43 -4.42 1.79
CA PRO A 178 16.57 -5.53 2.19
C PRO A 178 15.50 -5.04 3.19
N ARG A 179 14.43 -5.82 3.35
CA ARG A 179 13.31 -5.51 4.24
C ARG A 179 13.68 -5.31 5.72
N THR A 180 14.85 -5.79 6.15
CA THR A 180 15.36 -5.62 7.51
C THR A 180 16.24 -4.38 7.69
N GLY A 181 16.62 -3.71 6.59
CA GLY A 181 17.42 -2.50 6.63
C GLY A 181 16.57 -1.23 6.70
N SER A 182 17.24 -0.08 6.60
CA SER A 182 16.61 1.25 6.65
C SER A 182 17.13 2.14 5.52
N CYS A 183 16.24 2.94 4.90
CA CYS A 183 16.65 3.99 3.94
C CYS A 183 17.56 5.07 4.56
N TRP A 184 17.65 5.10 5.88
CA TRP A 184 18.31 6.16 6.65
C TRP A 184 19.63 5.72 7.26
N GLU A 185 20.02 4.47 7.03
CA GLU A 185 21.36 3.96 7.32
C GLU A 185 22.40 4.48 6.32
#